data_AF-A0A9D8B6N2-F1
#
_entry.id   AF-A0A9D8B6N2-F1
#
_cell.length_a   1.000
_cell.length_b   1.000
_cell.length_c   1.000
_cell.angle_alpha   90.00
_cell.angle_beta   90.00
_cell.angle_gamma   90.00
#
_symmetry.space_group_name_H-M   'P 1'
#
loop_
_entity.id
_entity.type
_entity.pdbx_description
1 polymer ?
#
loop_
_entity_poly.entity_id
_entity_poly.type
_entity_poly.pdbx_seq_one_letter_code
_entity_poly.pdbx_strand_id
1 'polypeptide(L)'
;RNYSIPVLMAAGVIAILLGFVGKLAALVNTIPVAVTGGLAIYLFGVIGMQGVALIQSERVNLFDPRQLAIGATILVLGIGGNLGLKDGLFPFPIPGFFPNGIPAIVFSAIVGILMQLLFLILPPKMFGVQERENINP
;
A
#
# COMPACT_ATOMS: atom_id res chain seq x y z
N ARG A 1 -1.11 15.39 -20.12
CA ARG A 1 -1.80 14.81 -18.94
C ARG A 1 -3.24 14.49 -19.36
N ASN A 2 -3.52 13.26 -19.77
CA ASN A 2 -4.86 12.84 -20.22
C ASN A 2 -5.35 11.71 -19.31
N TYR A 3 -6.03 12.04 -18.22
CA TYR A 3 -6.77 11.07 -17.40
C TYR A 3 -8.18 10.89 -17.98
N SER A 4 -8.24 10.57 -19.28
CA SER A 4 -9.51 10.44 -19.99
C SER A 4 -10.14 9.09 -19.63
N ILE A 5 -11.28 9.17 -18.93
CA ILE A 5 -12.17 8.03 -18.66
C ILE A 5 -12.45 7.23 -19.95
N PRO A 6 -12.72 7.86 -21.11
CA PRO A 6 -12.85 7.15 -22.39
C PRO A 6 -11.69 6.22 -22.76
N VAL A 7 -10.45 6.61 -22.47
CA VAL A 7 -9.27 5.80 -22.80
C VAL A 7 -9.18 4.57 -21.90
N LEU A 8 -9.47 4.72 -20.61
CA LEU A 8 -9.50 3.60 -19.67
C LEU A 8 -10.61 2.60 -20.04
N MET A 9 -11.79 3.11 -20.40
CA MET A 9 -12.91 2.29 -20.87
C MET A 9 -12.57 1.53 -22.16
N ALA A 10 -11.97 2.21 -23.14
CA ALA A 10 -11.53 1.59 -24.38
C ALA A 10 -10.47 0.49 -24.13
N ALA A 11 -9.50 0.75 -23.25
CA ALA A 11 -8.50 -0.24 -22.85
C ALA A 11 -9.14 -1.48 -22.18
N GLY A 12 -10.13 -1.28 -21.31
CA GLY A 12 -10.90 -2.37 -20.69
C GLY A 12 -11.66 -3.21 -21.70
N VAL A 13 -12.35 -2.59 -22.66
CA VAL A 13 -13.06 -3.30 -23.73
C VAL A 13 -12.09 -4.10 -24.60
N ILE A 14 -10.94 -3.53 -24.96
CA ILE A 14 -9.90 -4.23 -25.73
C ILE A 14 -9.37 -5.44 -24.92
N ALA A 15 -9.09 -5.26 -23.63
CA ALA A 15 -8.62 -6.36 -22.77
C ALA A 15 -9.62 -7.52 -22.71
N ILE A 16 -10.92 -7.23 -22.59
CA ILE A 16 -11.99 -8.24 -22.61
C ILE A 16 -12.00 -8.98 -23.95
N LEU A 17 -11.97 -8.26 -25.08
CA LEU A 17 -11.99 -8.86 -26.41
C LEU A 17 -10.76 -9.74 -26.67
N LEU A 18 -9.57 -9.29 -26.25
CA LEU A 18 -8.33 -10.06 -26.36
C LEU A 18 -8.33 -11.30 -25.44
N GLY A 19 -9.03 -11.26 -24.31
CA GLY A 19 -9.20 -12.39 -23.40
C GLY A 19 -9.93 -13.59 -24.03
N PHE A 20 -10.81 -13.37 -25.02
CA PHE A 20 -11.48 -14.44 -25.75
C PHE A 20 -10.60 -15.08 -26.85
N VAL A 21 -9.42 -14.49 -27.16
CA VAL A 21 -8.52 -15.00 -28.19
C VAL A 21 -7.54 -16.01 -27.58
N GLY A 22 -7.89 -17.29 -27.62
CA GLY A 22 -7.06 -18.38 -27.06
C GLY A 22 -5.64 -18.47 -27.63
N LYS A 23 -5.42 -18.04 -28.88
CA LYS A 23 -4.08 -17.97 -29.50
C LYS A 23 -3.16 -16.98 -28.79
N LEU A 24 -3.71 -15.86 -28.31
CA LEU A 24 -2.96 -14.85 -27.58
C LEU A 24 -2.60 -15.35 -26.16
N ALA A 25 -3.53 -16.04 -25.50
CA ALA A 25 -3.25 -16.69 -24.22
C ALA A 25 -2.13 -17.73 -24.34
N ALA A 26 -2.14 -18.55 -25.40
CA ALA A 26 -1.06 -19.51 -25.67
C ALA A 26 0.29 -18.81 -25.86
N LEU A 27 0.33 -17.69 -26.58
CA LEU A 27 1.55 -16.89 -26.76
C LEU A 27 2.06 -16.31 -25.43
N VAL A 28 1.20 -15.78 -24.58
CA VAL A 28 1.61 -15.26 -23.25
C VAL A 28 2.20 -16.37 -22.38
N ASN A 29 1.66 -17.59 -22.44
CA ASN A 29 2.21 -18.73 -21.71
C ASN A 29 3.59 -19.20 -22.23
N THR A 30 4.01 -18.78 -23.43
CA THR A 30 5.38 -19.04 -23.91
C THR A 30 6.42 -18.08 -23.32
N ILE A 31 5.98 -17.02 -22.62
CA ILE A 31 6.88 -16.04 -22.01
C ILE A 31 7.63 -16.70 -20.83
N PRO A 32 8.97 -16.63 -20.79
CA PRO A 32 9.75 -17.21 -19.69
C PRO A 32 9.43 -16.58 -18.33
N VAL A 33 9.44 -17.41 -17.27
CA VAL A 33 9.19 -16.99 -15.88
C VAL A 33 10.14 -15.86 -15.45
N ALA A 34 11.37 -15.84 -15.95
CA ALA A 34 12.34 -14.77 -15.68
C ALA A 34 11.84 -13.38 -16.11
N VAL A 35 11.10 -13.29 -17.23
CA VAL A 35 10.57 -12.03 -17.76
C VAL A 35 9.33 -11.59 -16.97
N THR A 36 8.41 -12.52 -16.69
CA THR A 36 7.20 -12.22 -15.91
C THR A 36 7.54 -11.84 -14.46
N GLY A 37 8.58 -12.46 -13.89
CA GLY A 37 9.12 -12.09 -12.57
C GLY A 37 9.72 -10.69 -12.55
N GLY A 38 10.52 -10.34 -13.56
CA GLY A 38 11.08 -8.98 -13.70
C GLY A 38 9.99 -7.91 -13.85
N LEU A 39 8.97 -8.17 -14.67
CA LEU A 39 7.81 -7.28 -14.81
C LEU A 39 7.08 -7.11 -13.47
N ALA A 40 6.86 -8.18 -12.72
CA ALA A 40 6.22 -8.11 -11.41
C ALA A 40 7.01 -7.24 -10.43
N ILE A 41 8.32 -7.42 -10.32
CA ILE A 41 9.19 -6.61 -9.46
C ILE A 41 9.09 -5.13 -9.83
N TYR A 42 9.15 -4.81 -11.12
CA TYR A 42 9.02 -3.43 -11.59
C TYR A 42 7.64 -2.83 -11.25
N LEU A 43 6.56 -3.53 -11.55
CA LEU A 43 5.19 -3.04 -11.30
C LEU A 43 4.92 -2.83 -9.80
N PHE A 44 5.31 -3.78 -8.95
CA PHE A 44 5.19 -3.62 -7.50
C PHE A 44 6.08 -2.49 -6.96
N GLY A 45 7.28 -2.31 -7.52
CA GLY A 45 8.16 -1.19 -7.18
C GLY A 45 7.57 0.17 -7.54
N VAL A 46 6.98 0.30 -8.72
CA VAL A 46 6.30 1.55 -9.15
C VAL A 46 5.10 1.86 -8.26
N ILE A 47 4.30 0.86 -7.88
CA ILE A 47 3.17 1.06 -6.95
C ILE A 47 3.68 1.58 -5.59
N GLY A 48 4.75 0.99 -5.05
CA GLY A 48 5.36 1.46 -3.79
C GLY A 48 5.88 2.89 -3.87
N MET A 49 6.60 3.22 -4.94
CA MET A 49 7.09 4.59 -5.19
C MET A 49 5.95 5.59 -5.37
N GLN A 50 4.83 5.18 -5.98
CA GLN A 50 3.65 6.03 -6.12
C GLN A 50 3.03 6.39 -4.76
N GLY A 51 3.08 5.48 -3.78
CA GLY A 51 2.71 5.75 -2.39
C GLY A 51 3.62 6.78 -1.72
N VAL A 52 4.94 6.66 -1.89
CA VAL A 52 5.91 7.65 -1.36
C VAL A 52 5.72 9.01 -2.03
N ALA A 53 5.50 9.03 -3.35
CA ALA A 53 5.21 10.25 -4.09
C ALA A 53 3.93 10.94 -3.60
N LEU A 54 2.90 10.17 -3.21
CA LEU A 54 1.68 10.72 -2.63
C LEU A 54 1.98 11.45 -1.31
N ILE A 55 2.73 10.81 -0.41
CA ILE A 55 3.16 11.40 0.89
C ILE A 55 3.90 12.73 0.67
N GLN A 56 4.80 12.77 -0.32
CA GLN A 56 5.51 14.00 -0.67
C GLN A 56 4.61 15.06 -1.30
N SER A 57 3.68 14.65 -2.18
CA SER A 57 2.76 15.59 -2.85
C SER A 57 1.78 16.25 -1.89
N GLU A 58 1.36 15.52 -0.84
CA GLU A 58 0.52 16.04 0.24
C GLU A 58 1.31 16.81 1.31
N ARG A 59 2.62 17.02 1.10
CA ARG A 59 3.54 17.72 2.02
C ARG A 59 3.48 17.20 3.46
N VAL A 60 3.41 15.87 3.63
CA VAL A 60 3.44 15.25 4.95
C VAL A 60 4.81 15.52 5.60
N ASN A 61 4.80 16.10 6.80
CA ASN A 61 6.00 16.40 7.56
C ASN A 61 6.50 15.14 8.29
N LEU A 62 7.37 14.38 7.62
CA LEU A 62 8.02 13.21 8.22
C LEU A 62 9.04 13.57 9.32
N PHE A 63 9.29 14.86 9.60
CA PHE A 63 10.06 15.27 10.78
C PHE A 63 9.18 15.46 12.03
N ASP A 64 7.85 15.50 11.87
CA ASP A 64 6.93 15.42 13.01
C ASP A 64 6.97 13.98 13.57
N PRO A 65 7.35 13.80 14.86
CA PRO A 65 7.35 12.49 15.50
C PRO A 65 6.04 11.71 15.35
N ARG A 66 4.89 12.39 15.27
CA ARG A 66 3.56 11.76 15.12
C ARG A 66 3.39 11.08 13.77
N GLN A 67 3.65 11.84 12.71
CA GLN A 67 3.50 11.37 11.33
C GLN A 67 4.57 10.31 11.01
N LEU A 68 5.79 10.51 11.50
CA LEU A 68 6.87 9.53 11.40
C LEU A 68 6.51 8.23 12.13
N ALA A 69 5.97 8.31 13.35
CA ALA A 69 5.59 7.12 14.12
C ALA A 69 4.50 6.31 13.43
N ILE A 70 3.45 6.96 12.90
CA ILE A 70 2.39 6.27 12.13
C ILE A 70 3.00 5.55 10.93
N GLY A 71 3.81 6.25 10.13
CA GLY A 71 4.44 5.68 8.94
C GLY A 71 5.36 4.49 9.27
N ALA A 72 6.19 4.63 10.31
CA ALA A 72 7.07 3.58 10.78
C ALA A 72 6.30 2.33 11.25
N THR A 73 5.22 2.51 12.00
CA THR A 73 4.39 1.39 12.46
C THR A 73 3.72 0.66 11.30
N ILE A 74 3.17 1.37 10.32
CA ILE A 74 2.56 0.75 9.13
C ILE A 74 3.60 -0.06 8.35
N LEU A 75 4.81 0.47 8.19
CA LEU A 75 5.89 -0.18 7.44
C LEU A 75 6.40 -1.44 8.16
N VAL A 76 6.63 -1.36 9.47
CA VAL A 76 7.09 -2.48 10.29
C VAL A 76 6.04 -3.59 10.36
N LEU A 77 4.77 -3.25 10.57
CA LEU A 77 3.70 -4.26 10.65
C LEU A 77 3.36 -4.85 9.27
N GLY A 78 3.40 -4.06 8.21
CA GLY A 78 3.08 -4.52 6.86
C GLY A 78 4.15 -5.44 6.28
N ILE A 79 5.40 -4.96 6.22
CA ILE A 79 6.53 -5.72 5.66
C ILE A 79 7.06 -6.73 6.68
N GLY A 80 7.31 -6.27 7.91
CA GLY A 80 7.83 -7.14 8.97
C GLY A 80 6.83 -8.21 9.42
N GLY A 81 5.53 -7.89 9.45
CA GLY A 81 4.49 -8.89 9.73
C GLY A 81 4.39 -9.95 8.63
N ASN A 82 4.57 -9.57 7.36
CA ASN A 82 4.57 -10.54 6.26
C ASN A 82 5.79 -11.48 6.29
N LEU A 83 6.96 -10.96 6.67
CA LEU A 83 8.21 -11.74 6.74
C LEU A 83 8.36 -12.55 8.04
N GLY A 84 7.81 -12.05 9.16
CA GLY A 84 8.01 -12.64 10.49
C GLY A 84 6.94 -13.65 10.91
N LEU A 85 5.77 -13.67 10.27
CA LEU A 85 4.67 -14.57 10.61
C LEU A 85 4.57 -15.73 9.61
N LYS A 86 4.07 -16.87 10.09
CA LYS A 86 3.78 -18.02 9.23
C LYS A 86 2.72 -17.61 8.20
N ASP A 87 3.06 -17.72 6.92
CA ASP A 87 2.24 -17.30 5.76
C ASP A 87 1.90 -15.79 5.73
N GLY A 88 2.59 -14.97 6.53
CA GLY A 88 2.32 -13.52 6.62
C GLY A 88 0.94 -13.17 7.19
N LEU A 89 0.35 -14.08 7.97
CA LEU A 89 -0.98 -13.97 8.56
C LEU A 89 -0.87 -13.75 10.07
N PHE A 90 -1.57 -12.75 10.58
CA PHE A 90 -1.77 -12.58 12.02
C PHE A 90 -2.79 -13.61 12.53
N PRO A 91 -2.54 -14.27 13.67
CA PRO A 91 -3.36 -15.38 14.19
C PRO A 91 -4.67 -14.90 14.85
N PHE A 92 -5.35 -13.93 14.24
CA PHE A 92 -6.66 -13.43 14.63
C PHE A 92 -7.68 -13.89 13.58
N PRO A 93 -8.35 -15.04 13.77
CA PRO A 93 -9.37 -15.49 12.84
C PRO A 93 -10.65 -14.67 13.01
N ILE A 94 -11.15 -14.10 11.91
CA ILE A 94 -12.47 -13.46 11.84
C ILE A 94 -13.39 -14.42 11.08
N PRO A 95 -14.34 -15.09 11.75
CA PRO A 95 -15.28 -15.99 11.10
C PRO A 95 -16.03 -15.27 9.96
N GLY A 96 -15.93 -15.79 8.74
CA GLY A 96 -16.61 -15.27 7.54
C GLY A 96 -15.73 -14.48 6.58
N PHE A 97 -14.77 -13.67 7.06
CA PHE A 97 -13.90 -12.85 6.20
C PHE A 97 -12.47 -13.39 6.14
N PHE A 98 -11.90 -13.75 7.29
CA PHE A 98 -10.51 -14.18 7.41
C PHE A 98 -10.41 -15.44 8.28
N PRO A 99 -10.80 -16.61 7.74
CA PRO A 99 -10.83 -17.86 8.50
C PRO A 99 -9.44 -18.32 8.97
N ASN A 100 -8.39 -17.98 8.22
CA ASN A 100 -7.01 -18.41 8.50
C ASN A 100 -6.14 -17.31 9.15
N GLY A 101 -6.71 -16.15 9.47
CA GLY A 101 -5.98 -15.00 10.01
C GLY A 101 -5.97 -13.78 9.09
N ILE A 102 -5.60 -12.63 9.64
CA ILE A 102 -5.63 -11.34 8.95
C ILE A 102 -4.31 -11.14 8.18
N PRO A 103 -4.32 -10.81 6.88
CA PRO A 103 -3.12 -10.46 6.13
C PRO A 103 -2.37 -9.28 6.75
N ALA A 104 -1.04 -9.33 6.77
CA ALA A 104 -0.22 -8.29 7.40
C ALA A 104 -0.50 -6.86 6.90
N ILE A 105 -0.79 -6.70 5.59
CA ILE A 105 -1.13 -5.40 4.98
C ILE A 105 -2.47 -4.86 5.52
N VAL A 106 -3.44 -5.74 5.76
CA VAL A 106 -4.75 -5.35 6.31
C VAL A 106 -4.58 -4.95 7.78
N PHE A 107 -3.82 -5.74 8.54
CA PHE A 107 -3.54 -5.45 9.93
C PHE A 107 -2.77 -4.13 10.10
N SER A 108 -1.75 -3.88 9.27
CA SER A 108 -0.98 -2.63 9.32
C SER A 108 -1.83 -1.40 8.98
N ALA A 109 -2.75 -1.51 8.01
CA ALA A 109 -3.70 -0.45 7.69
C ALA A 109 -4.64 -0.13 8.87
N ILE A 110 -5.19 -1.17 9.51
CA ILE A 110 -6.06 -1.00 10.69
C ILE A 110 -5.30 -0.31 11.84
N VAL A 111 -4.09 -0.77 12.15
CA VAL A 111 -3.28 -0.17 13.21
C VAL A 111 -2.89 1.27 12.86
N GLY A 112 -2.54 1.55 11.60
CA GLY A 112 -2.23 2.90 11.15
C GLY A 112 -3.40 3.87 11.33
N ILE A 113 -4.61 3.46 10.95
CA ILE A 113 -5.84 4.24 11.15
C ILE A 113 -6.10 4.45 12.64
N LEU A 114 -5.94 3.41 13.46
CA LEU A 114 -6.14 3.49 14.92
C LEU A 114 -5.15 4.44 15.58
N MET A 115 -3.88 4.39 15.17
CA MET A 115 -2.83 5.26 15.69
C MET A 115 -3.07 6.72 15.29
N GLN A 116 -3.51 6.95 14.05
CA GLN A 116 -3.94 8.28 13.61
C GLN A 116 -5.13 8.79 14.43
N LEU A 117 -6.12 7.94 14.72
CA LEU A 117 -7.27 8.28 15.55
C LEU A 117 -6.85 8.60 16.99
N LEU A 118 -5.95 7.82 17.57
CA LEU A 118 -5.41 8.04 18.91
C LEU A 118 -4.72 9.40 19.02
N PHE A 119 -3.90 9.79 18.04
CA PHE A 119 -3.22 11.08 18.04
C PHE A 119 -4.15 12.28 17.81
N LEU A 120 -5.33 12.07 17.22
CA LEU A 120 -6.37 13.09 17.12
C LEU A 120 -7.08 13.30 18.47
N ILE A 121 -7.32 12.23 19.22
CA ILE A 121 -7.96 12.31 20.56
C ILE A 121 -6.97 12.85 21.61
N LEU A 122 -5.68 12.56 21.47
CA LEU A 122 -4.62 12.98 22.39
C LEU A 122 -3.69 14.05 21.76
N PRO A 123 -4.11 15.32 21.70
CA PRO A 123 -3.27 16.40 21.18
C PRO A 123 -2.02 16.64 22.06
N PRO A 124 -0.89 17.02 21.47
CA PRO A 124 0.43 17.07 22.13
C PRO A 124 0.54 18.26 23.08
N LYS A 125 -0.41 19.21 22.99
CA LYS A 125 -0.51 20.37 23.89
C LYS A 125 -0.59 19.98 25.37
N MET A 126 -1.00 18.76 25.70
CA MET A 126 -1.03 18.26 27.09
C MET A 126 0.34 17.79 27.62
N PHE A 127 1.33 17.56 26.76
CA PHE A 127 2.63 17.01 27.17
C PHE A 127 3.77 18.05 27.22
N GLY A 128 3.48 19.34 27.06
CA GLY A 128 4.47 20.42 27.22
C GLY A 128 5.63 20.40 26.21
N VAL A 129 5.55 19.57 25.17
CA VAL A 129 6.54 19.50 24.09
C VAL A 129 6.16 20.54 23.04
N GLN A 130 7.02 21.54 22.85
CA GLN A 130 6.87 22.51 21.77
C GLN A 130 6.96 21.76 20.44
N GLU A 131 5.90 21.83 19.63
CA GLU A 131 5.98 21.49 18.21
C GLU A 131 7.14 22.28 17.64
N ARG A 132 8.13 21.60 17.04
CA ARG A 132 9.15 22.29 16.28
C ARG A 132 8.42 22.92 15.11
N GLU A 133 8.09 24.19 15.29
CA GLU A 133 7.54 25.07 14.29
C GLU A 133 8.30 24.84 12.98
N ASN A 134 7.54 24.52 11.94
CA ASN A 134 8.05 24.18 10.62
C ASN A 134 9.15 25.16 10.24
N ILE A 135 10.39 24.66 10.16
CA ILE A 135 11.49 25.45 9.63
C ILE A 135 11.27 25.54 8.12
N ASN A 136 10.55 26.61 7.76
CA ASN A 136 10.41 27.30 6.48
C ASN A 136 9.22 26.99 5.52
N PRO A 137 8.77 28.04 4.77
CA PRO A 137 7.45 28.20 4.13
C PRO A 137 7.24 27.42 2.83
#